data_AF-B4HNN0-F1
#
_entry.id   AF-B4HNN0-F1
#
_cell.length_a   1.000
_cell.length_b   1.000
_cell.length_c   1.000
_cell.angle_alpha   90.00
_cell.angle_beta   90.00
_cell.angle_gamma   90.00
#
_symmetry.space_group_name_H-M   'P 1'
#
loop_
_entity.id
_entity.type
_entity.pdbx_description
1 polymer ?
#
loop_
_entity_poly.entity_id
_entity_poly.type
_entity_poly.pdbx_seq_one_letter_code
_entity_poly.pdbx_strand_id
1 'polypeptide(L)'
;MSCIPRDLAKRAIINQRLFFDASVIYASIANVSGPFWINGVTEVPQEKLDAIHRGLKLLETFLGNSPYLAGDSLTLADLSTGPTVSALPAAVDIDPATYPKVTAWLDRLNQLPYYKEINEAPAQSYVAFLRSKWTKLGDKLQSLRKSRQTDPEDSSEDFLKKNPQHTVPVLDDNGTLLWDSHAIAAYLVDKYAKSDELYPKDLVKRAIINQRLFFEASAIFPGLINVVGPFWTTGCTVVPQEKLDSIHRGLKILETFLSSSSYLVGDSLTLADLLSGPTVSALRAAVDIEPVEYPKVCAWLDRLNQIPYYKAINEGPVQGYVAFLRSKWTKLGA
;
A
#
# COMPACT_ATOMS: atom_id res chain seq x y z
N MET A 1 17.01 22.03 -7.63
CA MET A 1 15.62 21.54 -7.50
C MET A 1 15.48 20.84 -6.16
N SER A 2 14.42 21.09 -5.38
CA SER A 2 14.16 20.33 -4.16
C SER A 2 13.24 19.16 -4.50
N CYS A 3 13.72 17.92 -4.34
CA CYS A 3 12.91 16.71 -4.57
C CYS A 3 11.74 16.56 -3.58
N ILE A 4 11.71 17.42 -2.54
CA ILE A 4 10.63 17.56 -1.57
C ILE A 4 10.31 19.07 -1.43
N PRO A 5 9.19 19.57 -1.96
CA PRO A 5 8.81 20.97 -1.88
C PRO A 5 8.38 21.37 -0.46
N ARG A 6 8.42 22.68 -0.17
CA ARG A 6 7.86 23.28 1.05
C ARG A 6 6.34 23.45 0.98
N ASP A 7 5.81 23.63 -0.22
CA ASP A 7 4.37 23.69 -0.46
C ASP A 7 3.70 22.37 -0.03
N LEU A 8 2.73 22.47 0.88
CA LEU A 8 2.11 21.30 1.50
C LEU A 8 1.26 20.50 0.53
N ALA A 9 0.56 21.15 -0.41
CA ALA A 9 -0.26 20.46 -1.40
C ALA A 9 0.63 19.62 -2.34
N LYS A 10 1.72 20.20 -2.86
CA LYS A 10 2.71 19.48 -3.68
C LYS A 10 3.37 18.34 -2.90
N ARG A 11 3.69 18.55 -1.62
CA ARG A 11 4.25 17.49 -0.77
C ARG A 11 3.25 16.36 -0.53
N ALA A 12 1.98 16.69 -0.33
CA ALA A 12 0.93 15.70 -0.14
C ALA A 12 0.74 14.83 -1.39
N ILE A 13 0.80 15.44 -2.59
CA ILE A 13 0.78 14.68 -3.85
C ILE A 13 2.00 13.74 -3.94
N ILE A 14 3.20 14.19 -3.58
CA ILE A 14 4.40 13.33 -3.56
C ILE A 14 4.19 12.16 -2.59
N ASN A 15 3.75 12.43 -1.36
CA ASN A 15 3.48 11.38 -0.37
C ASN A 15 2.43 10.39 -0.87
N GLN A 16 1.37 10.87 -1.50
CA GLN A 16 0.34 10.04 -2.12
C GLN A 16 0.94 9.11 -3.18
N ARG A 17 1.88 9.57 -4.01
CA ARG A 17 2.57 8.70 -5.00
C ARG A 17 3.50 7.69 -4.32
N LEU A 18 4.17 8.07 -3.24
CA LEU A 18 5.02 7.15 -2.47
C LEU A 18 4.20 6.02 -1.82
N PHE A 19 3.07 6.34 -1.19
CA PHE A 19 2.20 5.33 -0.59
C PHE A 19 1.48 4.49 -1.66
N PHE A 20 1.16 5.06 -2.81
CA PHE A 20 0.69 4.31 -3.97
C PHE A 20 1.72 3.27 -4.44
N ASP A 21 3.00 3.65 -4.55
CA ASP A 21 4.06 2.70 -4.89
C ASP A 21 4.13 1.58 -3.85
N ALA A 22 4.23 1.93 -2.56
CA ALA A 22 4.33 0.95 -1.48
C ALA A 22 3.16 -0.04 -1.39
N SER A 23 1.93 0.46 -1.54
CA SER A 23 0.70 -0.33 -1.31
C SER A 23 0.09 -0.93 -2.58
N VAL A 24 0.46 -0.44 -3.77
CA VAL A 24 -0.09 -0.90 -5.06
C VAL A 24 0.99 -1.48 -5.95
N ILE A 25 1.98 -0.69 -6.38
CA ILE A 25 2.96 -1.14 -7.37
C ILE A 25 3.89 -2.19 -6.76
N TYR A 26 4.59 -1.84 -5.68
CA TYR A 26 5.47 -2.74 -4.95
C TYR A 26 4.72 -3.97 -4.45
N ALA A 27 3.56 -3.78 -3.81
CA ALA A 27 2.75 -4.89 -3.32
C ALA A 27 2.34 -5.86 -4.45
N SER A 28 2.01 -5.35 -5.65
CA SER A 28 1.63 -6.19 -6.79
C SER A 28 2.78 -7.09 -7.27
N ILE A 29 4.00 -6.56 -7.40
CA ILE A 29 5.16 -7.36 -7.81
C ILE A 29 5.67 -8.27 -6.69
N ALA A 30 5.58 -7.83 -5.42
CA ALA A 30 5.91 -8.67 -4.27
C ALA A 30 4.94 -9.86 -4.14
N ASN A 31 3.65 -9.68 -4.46
CA ASN A 31 2.69 -10.79 -4.51
C ASN A 31 3.00 -11.81 -5.61
N VAL A 32 3.73 -11.41 -6.67
CA VAL A 32 4.23 -12.32 -7.71
C VAL A 32 5.52 -13.01 -7.28
N SER A 33 6.55 -12.26 -6.85
CA SER A 33 7.88 -12.82 -6.58
C SER A 33 8.03 -13.41 -5.16
N GLY A 34 7.26 -12.95 -4.18
CA GLY A 34 7.30 -13.44 -2.80
C GLY A 34 7.11 -14.95 -2.66
N PRO A 35 6.06 -15.54 -3.25
CA PRO A 35 5.85 -17.00 -3.23
C PRO A 35 7.01 -17.80 -3.84
N PHE A 36 7.70 -17.23 -4.83
CA PHE A 36 8.92 -17.83 -5.38
C PHE A 36 10.06 -17.84 -4.35
N TRP A 37 10.31 -16.71 -3.69
CA TRP A 37 11.39 -16.60 -2.71
C TRP A 37 11.17 -17.44 -1.45
N ILE A 38 9.91 -17.62 -1.05
CA ILE A 38 9.56 -18.33 0.18
C ILE A 38 9.40 -19.84 -0.08
N ASN A 39 8.68 -20.21 -1.14
CA ASN A 39 8.22 -21.59 -1.37
C ASN A 39 8.64 -22.15 -2.74
N GLY A 40 9.44 -21.42 -3.54
CA GLY A 40 9.85 -21.86 -4.87
C GLY A 40 8.71 -21.93 -5.89
N VAL A 41 7.59 -21.23 -5.66
CA VAL A 41 6.44 -21.20 -6.60
C VAL A 41 6.87 -20.54 -7.91
N THR A 42 6.73 -21.27 -9.03
CA THR A 42 7.14 -20.81 -10.37
C THR A 42 5.98 -20.54 -11.33
N GLU A 43 4.74 -20.85 -10.93
CA GLU A 43 3.54 -20.53 -11.68
C GLU A 43 2.90 -19.26 -11.11
N VAL A 44 2.68 -18.25 -11.96
CA VAL A 44 2.09 -16.97 -11.56
C VAL A 44 0.64 -16.91 -12.04
N PRO A 45 -0.35 -16.84 -11.14
CA PRO A 45 -1.75 -16.69 -11.51
C PRO A 45 -2.05 -15.40 -12.27
N GLN A 46 -3.01 -15.44 -13.21
CA GLN A 46 -3.41 -14.29 -14.03
C GLN A 46 -3.87 -13.08 -13.17
N GLU A 47 -4.58 -13.34 -12.08
CA GLU A 47 -5.07 -12.29 -11.16
C GLU A 47 -3.94 -11.40 -10.60
N LYS A 48 -2.74 -11.95 -10.43
CA LYS A 48 -1.56 -11.21 -9.95
C LYS A 48 -0.96 -10.34 -11.05
N LEU A 49 -0.97 -10.83 -12.30
CA LEU A 49 -0.57 -10.05 -13.47
C LEU A 49 -1.56 -8.90 -13.72
N ASP A 50 -2.86 -9.16 -13.56
CA ASP A 50 -3.90 -8.14 -13.69
C ASP A 50 -3.73 -7.02 -12.64
N ALA A 51 -3.24 -7.34 -11.44
CA ALA A 51 -2.94 -6.34 -10.41
C ALA A 51 -1.82 -5.39 -10.85
N ILE A 52 -0.75 -5.91 -11.46
CA ILE A 52 0.33 -5.11 -12.04
C ILE A 52 -0.20 -4.20 -13.14
N HIS A 53 -1.03 -4.74 -14.06
CA HIS A 53 -1.65 -3.96 -15.12
C HIS A 53 -2.56 -2.84 -14.61
N ARG A 54 -3.33 -3.07 -13.53
CA ARG A 54 -4.11 -2.01 -12.88
C ARG A 54 -3.20 -0.90 -12.34
N GLY A 55 -2.09 -1.26 -11.72
CA GLY A 55 -1.07 -0.31 -11.26
C GLY A 55 -0.48 0.53 -12.39
N LEU A 56 -0.08 -0.09 -13.49
CA LEU A 56 0.45 0.60 -14.68
C LEU A 56 -0.56 1.58 -15.29
N LYS A 57 -1.85 1.22 -15.36
CA LYS A 57 -2.92 2.13 -15.82
C LYS A 57 -3.13 3.34 -14.91
N LEU A 58 -2.92 3.18 -13.60
CA LEU A 58 -2.96 4.29 -12.67
C LEU A 58 -1.74 5.19 -12.84
N LEU A 59 -0.55 4.63 -13.08
CA LEU A 59 0.64 5.43 -13.42
C LEU A 59 0.46 6.25 -14.70
N GLU A 60 -0.12 5.68 -15.77
CA GLU A 60 -0.51 6.42 -16.98
C GLU A 60 -1.44 7.60 -16.66
N THR A 61 -2.36 7.40 -15.71
CA THR A 61 -3.30 8.43 -15.28
C THR A 61 -2.60 9.52 -14.48
N PHE A 62 -1.73 9.14 -13.54
CA PHE A 62 -0.98 10.08 -12.70
C PHE A 62 0.03 10.91 -13.48
N LEU A 63 0.71 10.31 -14.46
CA LEU A 63 1.59 11.03 -15.37
C LEU A 63 0.79 12.03 -16.19
N GLY A 64 -0.44 11.70 -16.62
CA GLY A 64 -1.31 12.67 -17.27
C GLY A 64 -0.64 13.31 -18.49
N ASN A 65 -0.44 14.63 -18.47
CA ASN A 65 0.37 15.37 -19.44
C ASN A 65 1.71 15.84 -18.87
N SER A 66 2.02 15.50 -17.62
CA SER A 66 3.23 15.90 -16.93
C SER A 66 4.37 14.91 -17.16
N PRO A 67 5.62 15.39 -17.16
CA PRO A 67 6.80 14.53 -17.30
C PRO A 67 7.12 13.70 -16.05
N TYR A 68 6.56 14.00 -14.88
CA TYR A 68 6.87 13.30 -13.64
C TYR A 68 5.61 13.01 -12.82
N LEU A 69 5.69 12.05 -11.90
CA LEU A 69 4.52 11.51 -11.16
C LEU A 69 3.79 12.52 -10.28
N ALA A 70 4.48 13.60 -9.90
CA ALA A 70 3.96 14.68 -9.07
C ALA A 70 4.05 16.05 -9.76
N GLY A 71 3.99 16.09 -11.09
CA GLY A 71 3.92 17.31 -11.90
C GLY A 71 5.14 17.50 -12.81
N ASP A 72 5.56 18.75 -13.00
CA ASP A 72 6.51 19.10 -14.07
C ASP A 72 7.99 19.00 -13.67
N SER A 73 8.28 18.49 -12.48
CA SER A 73 9.64 18.43 -11.93
C SER A 73 9.90 17.07 -11.31
N LEU A 74 11.15 16.59 -11.42
CA LEU A 74 11.58 15.37 -10.76
C LEU A 74 11.42 15.49 -9.24
N THR A 75 10.80 14.48 -8.62
CA THR A 75 10.57 14.41 -7.18
C THR A 75 11.01 13.07 -6.57
N LEU A 76 10.92 12.97 -5.24
CA LEU A 76 11.16 11.69 -4.57
C LEU A 76 10.19 10.59 -5.02
N ALA A 77 8.97 10.93 -5.45
CA ALA A 77 8.03 9.94 -5.97
C ALA A 77 8.61 9.21 -7.19
N ASP A 78 9.23 9.95 -8.11
CA ASP A 78 9.82 9.37 -9.31
C ASP A 78 11.00 8.45 -8.99
N LEU A 79 11.88 8.90 -8.08
CA LEU A 79 13.07 8.16 -7.69
C LEU A 79 12.76 6.91 -6.84
N SER A 80 11.63 6.91 -6.13
CA SER A 80 11.16 5.76 -5.36
C SER A 80 10.42 4.75 -6.24
N THR A 81 9.50 5.23 -7.08
CA THR A 81 8.62 4.36 -7.88
C THR A 81 9.31 3.82 -9.13
N GLY A 82 10.24 4.58 -9.71
CA GLY A 82 10.97 4.19 -10.93
C GLY A 82 11.65 2.82 -10.81
N PRO A 83 12.40 2.53 -9.73
CA PRO A 83 13.01 1.21 -9.53
C PRO A 83 11.99 0.07 -9.43
N THR A 84 10.89 0.27 -8.72
CA THR A 84 9.82 -0.74 -8.62
C THR A 84 9.22 -1.03 -10.00
N VAL A 85 8.92 0.02 -10.78
CA VAL A 85 8.34 -0.13 -12.13
C VAL A 85 9.33 -0.81 -13.08
N SER A 86 10.62 -0.53 -12.96
CA SER A 86 11.68 -1.15 -13.77
C SER A 86 11.79 -2.66 -13.54
N ALA A 87 11.30 -3.17 -12.41
CA ALA A 87 11.28 -4.59 -12.08
C ALA A 87 10.01 -5.33 -12.56
N LEU A 88 8.93 -4.61 -12.91
CA LEU A 88 7.66 -5.22 -13.36
C LEU A 88 7.80 -6.10 -14.61
N PRO A 89 8.70 -5.82 -15.58
CA PRO A 89 9.00 -6.73 -16.68
C PRO A 89 9.41 -8.13 -16.25
N ALA A 90 9.72 -8.40 -14.98
CA ALA A 90 9.91 -9.75 -14.48
C ALA A 90 8.66 -10.62 -14.66
N ALA A 91 7.46 -10.03 -14.67
CA ALA A 91 6.18 -10.74 -14.78
C ALA A 91 5.27 -10.22 -15.91
N VAL A 92 5.34 -8.94 -16.23
CA VAL A 92 4.44 -8.27 -17.20
C VAL A 92 5.23 -7.33 -18.11
N ASP A 93 5.09 -7.50 -19.43
CA ASP A 93 5.70 -6.57 -20.40
C ASP A 93 5.09 -5.16 -20.30
N ILE A 94 5.95 -4.14 -20.33
CA ILE A 94 5.55 -2.73 -20.46
C ILE A 94 5.64 -2.35 -21.94
N ASP A 95 4.58 -2.67 -22.69
CA ASP A 95 4.46 -2.34 -24.11
C ASP A 95 4.25 -0.81 -24.29
N PRO A 96 5.13 -0.10 -25.03
CA PRO A 96 4.98 1.33 -25.29
C PRO A 96 3.69 1.72 -26.00
N ALA A 97 3.08 0.80 -26.77
CA ALA A 97 1.78 1.07 -27.40
C ALA A 97 0.63 1.09 -26.37
N THR A 98 0.78 0.36 -25.26
CA THR A 98 -0.21 0.26 -24.19
C THR A 98 0.06 1.26 -23.05
N TYR A 99 1.33 1.49 -22.72
CA TYR A 99 1.78 2.36 -21.61
C TYR A 99 2.75 3.46 -22.09
N PRO A 100 2.36 4.31 -23.05
CA PRO A 100 3.28 5.26 -23.68
C PRO A 100 3.87 6.28 -22.70
N LYS A 101 3.11 6.70 -21.67
CA LYS A 101 3.58 7.72 -20.72
C LYS A 101 4.53 7.11 -19.70
N VAL A 102 4.23 5.91 -19.21
CA VAL A 102 5.10 5.15 -18.31
C VAL A 102 6.42 4.85 -19.01
N THR A 103 6.40 4.40 -20.26
CA THR A 103 7.62 4.19 -21.06
C THR A 103 8.41 5.49 -21.18
N ALA A 104 7.79 6.58 -21.62
CA ALA A 104 8.48 7.87 -21.77
C ALA A 104 9.04 8.42 -20.43
N TRP A 105 8.35 8.15 -19.32
CA TRP A 105 8.82 8.49 -17.98
C TRP A 105 10.02 7.65 -17.55
N LEU A 106 10.00 6.33 -17.74
CA LEU A 106 11.16 5.46 -17.47
C LEU A 106 12.38 5.85 -18.32
N ASP A 107 12.16 6.13 -19.61
CA ASP A 107 13.22 6.60 -20.51
C ASP A 107 13.85 7.88 -19.99
N ARG A 108 13.03 8.84 -19.52
CA ARG A 108 13.50 10.09 -18.92
C ARG A 108 14.31 9.85 -17.64
N LEU A 109 13.89 8.91 -16.78
CA LEU A 109 14.66 8.56 -15.58
C LEU A 109 16.01 7.93 -15.94
N ASN A 110 16.06 7.08 -16.96
CA ASN A 110 17.30 6.46 -17.43
C ASN A 110 18.31 7.45 -18.04
N GLN A 111 17.87 8.65 -18.41
CA GLN A 111 18.77 9.74 -18.82
C GLN A 111 19.38 10.53 -17.64
N LEU A 112 18.93 10.29 -16.39
CA LEU A 112 19.51 10.95 -15.23
C LEU A 112 20.93 10.41 -14.95
N PRO A 113 21.88 11.28 -14.52
CA PRO A 113 23.21 10.84 -14.15
C PRO A 113 23.18 9.71 -13.13
N TYR A 114 23.96 8.65 -13.37
CA TYR A 114 24.08 7.45 -12.53
C TYR A 114 22.82 6.59 -12.39
N TYR A 115 21.62 7.08 -12.75
CA TYR A 115 20.37 6.34 -12.58
C TYR A 115 20.34 5.05 -13.39
N LYS A 116 20.81 5.10 -14.63
CA LYS A 116 20.99 3.91 -15.48
C LYS A 116 21.86 2.84 -14.84
N GLU A 117 22.95 3.23 -14.18
CA GLU A 117 23.88 2.31 -13.53
C GLU A 117 23.29 1.68 -12.28
N ILE A 118 22.69 2.50 -11.40
CA ILE A 118 22.18 2.02 -10.12
C ILE A 118 20.81 1.32 -10.22
N ASN A 119 20.07 1.55 -11.31
CA ASN A 119 18.71 1.03 -11.48
C ASN A 119 18.54 0.16 -12.73
N GLU A 120 18.79 0.68 -13.93
CA GLU A 120 18.45 -0.02 -15.19
C GLU A 120 19.17 -1.37 -15.32
N ALA A 121 20.50 -1.38 -15.16
CA ALA A 121 21.29 -2.60 -15.32
C ALA A 121 20.98 -3.68 -14.25
N PRO A 122 20.88 -3.34 -12.94
CA PRO A 122 20.39 -4.28 -11.92
C PRO A 122 18.97 -4.77 -12.17
N ALA A 123 18.05 -3.89 -12.59
CA ALA A 123 16.67 -4.26 -12.89
C ALA A 123 16.60 -5.25 -14.06
N GLN A 124 17.33 -5.02 -15.15
CA GLN A 124 17.41 -5.96 -16.27
C GLN A 124 17.93 -7.34 -15.84
N SER A 125 18.93 -7.37 -14.95
CA SER A 125 19.47 -8.62 -14.41
C SER A 125 18.44 -9.36 -13.55
N TYR A 126 17.72 -8.64 -12.70
CA TYR A 126 16.62 -9.19 -11.89
C TYR A 126 15.47 -9.73 -12.75
N VAL A 127 15.07 -8.97 -13.78
CA VAL A 127 14.03 -9.35 -14.74
C VAL A 127 14.42 -10.62 -15.48
N ALA A 128 15.64 -10.66 -16.03
CA ALA A 128 16.14 -11.84 -16.75
C ALA A 128 16.19 -13.07 -15.84
N PHE A 129 16.66 -12.90 -14.61
CA PHE A 129 16.69 -13.97 -13.61
C PHE A 129 15.28 -14.52 -13.35
N LEU A 130 14.31 -13.69 -12.95
CA LEU A 130 12.97 -14.17 -12.61
C LEU A 130 12.22 -14.76 -13.81
N ARG A 131 12.34 -14.16 -14.99
CA ARG A 131 11.77 -14.75 -16.22
C ARG A 131 12.29 -16.15 -16.49
N SER A 132 13.56 -16.42 -16.19
CA SER A 132 14.13 -17.77 -16.34
C SER A 132 13.55 -18.80 -15.35
N LYS A 133 12.85 -18.35 -14.30
CA LYS A 133 12.27 -19.22 -13.26
C LYS A 133 10.80 -19.53 -13.51
N TRP A 134 10.07 -18.67 -14.21
CA TRP A 134 8.64 -18.89 -14.44
C TRP A 134 8.40 -20.07 -15.36
N THR A 135 7.65 -21.05 -14.86
CA THR A 135 7.16 -22.18 -15.65
C THR A 135 5.85 -21.84 -16.35
N LYS A 136 5.08 -20.89 -15.80
CA LYS A 136 3.82 -20.39 -16.36
C LYS A 136 3.52 -18.97 -15.86
N LEU A 137 3.14 -18.09 -16.79
CA LEU A 137 2.65 -16.73 -16.50
C LEU A 137 1.20 -16.60 -16.99
N GLY A 138 0.26 -16.60 -16.05
CA GLY A 138 -1.16 -16.52 -16.35
C GLY A 138 -1.70 -17.70 -17.15
N ASP A 139 -2.98 -17.62 -17.49
CA ASP A 139 -3.63 -18.52 -18.44
C ASP A 139 -3.80 -17.73 -19.74
N LYS A 140 -3.29 -18.23 -20.87
CA LYS A 140 -3.50 -17.58 -22.19
C LYS A 140 -5.00 -17.36 -22.40
N LEU A 141 -5.42 -16.09 -22.38
CA LEU A 141 -6.76 -15.58 -22.65
C LEU A 141 -7.91 -16.21 -21.83
N GLN A 142 -8.41 -15.45 -20.85
CA GLN A 142 -9.84 -15.08 -20.84
C GLN A 142 -10.08 -13.86 -19.94
N SER A 143 -10.85 -12.93 -20.48
CA SER A 143 -11.24 -11.65 -19.87
C SER A 143 -11.92 -11.82 -18.52
N LEU A 144 -11.31 -11.34 -17.44
CA LEU A 144 -12.00 -11.14 -16.17
C LEU A 144 -12.31 -9.66 -15.97
N ARG A 145 -13.34 -9.18 -16.68
CA ARG A 145 -14.16 -8.05 -16.22
C ARG A 145 -15.22 -8.61 -15.28
N LYS A 146 -14.89 -8.72 -13.99
CA LYS A 146 -15.90 -8.49 -12.95
C LYS A 146 -15.43 -7.27 -12.17
N SER A 147 -16.15 -6.17 -12.35
CA SER A 147 -15.95 -4.94 -11.62
C SER A 147 -15.97 -5.24 -10.12
N ARG A 148 -15.08 -4.60 -9.37
CA ARG A 148 -15.22 -4.47 -7.92
C ARG A 148 -16.65 -4.01 -7.64
N GLN A 149 -17.35 -4.68 -6.74
CA GLN A 149 -18.64 -4.20 -6.25
C GLN A 149 -18.32 -3.01 -5.31
N THR A 150 -18.29 -1.82 -5.88
CA THR A 150 -18.18 -0.56 -5.13
C THR A 150 -19.57 -0.05 -4.80
N ASP A 151 -19.69 0.76 -3.75
CA ASP A 151 -20.96 1.43 -3.45
C ASP A 151 -21.41 2.24 -4.68
N PRO A 152 -22.72 2.36 -4.95
CA PRO A 152 -23.23 3.07 -6.12
C PRO A 152 -22.75 4.54 -6.20
N GLU A 153 -22.56 5.20 -5.06
CA GLU A 153 -22.05 6.58 -4.97
C GLU A 153 -20.56 6.69 -5.35
N ASP A 154 -19.74 5.74 -4.90
CA ASP A 154 -18.32 5.65 -5.22
C ASP A 154 -18.09 5.31 -6.70
N SER A 155 -19.07 4.70 -7.37
CA SER A 155 -18.98 4.24 -8.77
C SER A 155 -19.31 5.34 -9.80
N SER A 156 -19.62 6.55 -9.34
CA SER A 156 -19.95 7.68 -10.22
C SER A 156 -18.73 8.17 -11.02
N GLU A 157 -18.95 8.62 -12.25
CA GLU A 157 -17.90 9.26 -13.06
C GLU A 157 -17.26 10.46 -12.33
N ASP A 158 -18.05 11.15 -11.51
CA ASP A 158 -17.58 12.29 -10.72
C ASP A 158 -16.67 11.87 -9.56
N PHE A 159 -16.86 10.70 -8.96
CA PHE A 159 -15.91 10.15 -8.00
C PHE A 159 -14.60 9.74 -8.68
N LEU A 160 -14.66 9.11 -9.86
CA LEU A 160 -13.47 8.73 -10.62
C LEU A 160 -12.63 9.94 -11.06
N LYS A 161 -13.27 11.07 -11.39
CA LYS A 161 -12.58 12.33 -11.65
C LYS A 161 -11.82 12.85 -10.42
N LYS A 162 -12.32 12.58 -9.21
CA LYS A 162 -11.68 12.99 -7.96
C LYS A 162 -10.55 12.06 -7.54
N ASN A 163 -10.77 10.75 -7.67
CA ASN A 163 -9.80 9.72 -7.36
C ASN A 163 -9.81 8.61 -8.43
N PRO A 164 -8.83 8.59 -9.35
CA PRO A 164 -8.76 7.56 -10.39
C PRO A 164 -8.42 6.17 -9.83
N GLN A 165 -7.90 6.06 -8.61
CA GLN A 165 -7.64 4.79 -7.93
C GLN A 165 -8.92 4.13 -7.40
N HIS A 166 -10.04 4.87 -7.38
CA HIS A 166 -11.36 4.37 -7.00
C HIS A 166 -11.36 3.75 -5.59
N THR A 167 -10.79 4.51 -4.65
CA THR A 167 -10.66 4.15 -3.24
C THR A 167 -11.16 5.26 -2.33
N VAL A 168 -11.55 4.89 -1.13
CA VAL A 168 -11.76 5.82 -0.01
C VAL A 168 -10.57 5.72 0.95
N PRO A 169 -10.23 6.80 1.69
CA PRO A 169 -10.87 8.12 1.69
C PRO A 169 -10.38 9.05 0.56
N VAL A 170 -11.18 10.08 0.26
CA VAL A 170 -10.83 11.23 -0.59
C VAL A 170 -11.06 12.52 0.20
N LEU A 171 -10.06 13.39 0.25
CA LEU A 171 -10.11 14.75 0.81
C LEU A 171 -10.15 15.75 -0.35
N ASP A 172 -11.11 16.67 -0.30
CA ASP A 172 -11.10 17.90 -1.10
C ASP A 172 -10.87 19.08 -0.15
N ASP A 173 -9.67 19.66 -0.22
CA ASP A 173 -9.32 20.85 0.55
C ASP A 173 -9.12 22.03 -0.39
N ASN A 174 -10.20 22.78 -0.61
CA ASN A 174 -10.25 23.96 -1.46
C ASN A 174 -9.75 23.68 -2.90
N GLY A 175 -10.19 22.56 -3.50
CA GLY A 175 -9.77 22.13 -4.83
C GLY A 175 -8.47 21.32 -4.85
N THR A 176 -7.79 21.18 -3.71
CA THR A 176 -6.69 20.22 -3.57
C THR A 176 -7.28 18.85 -3.27
N LEU A 177 -7.34 17.99 -4.28
CA LEU A 177 -7.81 16.62 -4.16
C LEU A 177 -6.67 15.70 -3.72
N LEU A 178 -6.88 15.03 -2.58
CA LEU A 178 -5.98 14.03 -2.03
C LEU A 178 -6.76 12.74 -1.76
N TRP A 179 -6.13 11.62 -2.01
CA TRP A 179 -6.54 10.27 -1.66
C TRP A 179 -5.30 9.53 -1.15
N ASP A 180 -5.48 8.35 -0.54
CA ASP A 180 -4.51 7.71 0.37
C ASP A 180 -4.57 8.28 1.79
N SER A 181 -4.96 7.44 2.74
CA SER A 181 -5.17 7.82 4.14
C SER A 181 -3.90 8.33 4.82
N HIS A 182 -2.72 7.80 4.46
CA HIS A 182 -1.45 8.20 5.05
C HIS A 182 -1.06 9.61 4.57
N ALA A 183 -1.17 9.86 3.26
CA ALA A 183 -0.90 11.16 2.69
C ALA A 183 -1.87 12.22 3.22
N ILE A 184 -3.16 11.90 3.30
CA ILE A 184 -4.20 12.76 3.87
C ILE A 184 -3.88 13.10 5.34
N ALA A 185 -3.61 12.09 6.18
CA ALA A 185 -3.38 12.32 7.59
C ALA A 185 -2.14 13.18 7.84
N ALA A 186 -1.03 12.92 7.14
CA ALA A 186 0.17 13.73 7.22
C ALA A 186 -0.09 15.18 6.79
N TYR A 187 -0.83 15.39 5.71
CA TYR A 187 -1.21 16.71 5.22
C TYR A 187 -2.11 17.47 6.21
N LEU A 188 -3.12 16.81 6.77
CA LEU A 188 -4.03 17.41 7.74
C LEU A 188 -3.30 17.84 9.02
N VAL A 189 -2.36 17.03 9.52
CA VAL A 189 -1.55 17.42 10.69
C VAL A 189 -0.65 18.60 10.34
N ASP A 190 0.10 18.55 9.23
CA ASP A 190 0.99 19.63 8.84
C ASP A 190 0.26 20.96 8.58
N LYS A 191 -1.00 20.92 8.10
CA LYS A 191 -1.78 22.12 7.73
C LYS A 191 -2.65 22.67 8.86
N TYR A 192 -3.27 21.82 9.67
CA TYR A 192 -4.35 22.22 10.59
C TYR A 192 -4.09 21.93 12.06
N ALA A 193 -3.18 21.03 12.41
CA ALA A 193 -2.97 20.69 13.81
C ALA A 193 -2.37 21.87 14.59
N LYS A 194 -2.85 22.04 15.84
CA LYS A 194 -2.35 23.09 16.75
C LYS A 194 -0.95 22.78 17.29
N SER A 195 -0.58 21.49 17.33
CA SER A 195 0.73 20.98 17.72
C SER A 195 1.22 20.01 16.65
N ASP A 196 2.53 19.78 16.60
CA ASP A 196 3.14 18.76 15.73
C ASP A 196 3.31 17.41 16.44
N GLU A 197 2.72 17.19 17.62
CA GLU A 197 2.93 15.98 18.43
C GLU A 197 2.60 14.68 17.68
N LEU A 198 1.53 14.68 16.88
CA LEU A 198 1.14 13.52 16.07
C LEU A 198 2.09 13.24 14.89
N TYR A 199 2.78 14.27 14.41
CA TYR A 199 3.71 14.19 13.28
C TYR A 199 4.84 15.23 13.42
N PRO A 200 5.81 15.00 14.34
CA PRO A 200 6.77 16.02 14.74
C PRO A 200 7.62 16.53 13.58
N LYS A 201 8.04 17.80 13.61
CA LYS A 201 8.97 18.36 12.62
C LYS A 201 10.41 17.93 12.82
N ASP A 202 10.73 17.36 13.98
CA ASP A 202 12.01 16.69 14.23
C ASP A 202 12.26 15.59 13.18
N LEU A 203 13.39 15.72 12.47
CA LEU A 203 13.64 14.91 11.27
C LEU A 203 13.79 13.42 11.60
N VAL A 204 14.41 13.08 12.73
CA VAL A 204 14.65 11.68 13.12
C VAL A 204 13.33 11.03 13.54
N LYS A 205 12.56 11.68 14.42
CA LYS A 205 11.23 11.19 14.82
C LYS A 205 10.31 11.06 13.62
N ARG A 206 10.27 12.06 12.73
CA ARG A 206 9.45 12.02 11.51
C ARG A 206 9.87 10.89 10.58
N ALA A 207 11.17 10.64 10.42
CA ALA A 207 11.66 9.52 9.62
C ALA A 207 11.22 8.16 10.19
N ILE A 208 11.24 7.99 11.51
CA ILE A 208 10.76 6.76 12.16
C ILE A 208 9.25 6.61 12.01
N ILE A 209 8.46 7.68 12.17
CA ILE A 209 7.02 7.65 11.91
C ILE A 209 6.75 7.24 10.46
N ASN A 210 7.40 7.90 9.49
CA ASN A 210 7.26 7.53 8.08
C ASN A 210 7.63 6.06 7.84
N GLN A 211 8.68 5.54 8.48
CA GLN A 211 9.04 4.12 8.41
C GLN A 211 7.89 3.22 8.88
N ARG A 212 7.19 3.58 9.98
CA ARG A 212 6.02 2.82 10.47
C ARG A 212 4.82 2.95 9.52
N LEU A 213 4.58 4.12 8.93
CA LEU A 213 3.51 4.32 7.95
C LEU A 213 3.75 3.49 6.68
N PHE A 214 4.97 3.48 6.16
CA PHE A 214 5.31 2.63 5.01
C PHE A 214 5.24 1.14 5.35
N PHE A 215 5.62 0.75 6.57
CA PHE A 215 5.44 -0.62 7.04
C PHE A 215 3.95 -1.01 7.14
N GLU A 216 3.10 -0.13 7.63
CA GLU A 216 1.63 -0.33 7.61
C GLU A 216 1.16 -0.58 6.17
N ALA A 217 1.49 0.35 5.26
CA ALA A 217 1.03 0.33 3.87
C ALA A 217 1.57 -0.84 3.04
N SER A 218 2.76 -1.35 3.36
CA SER A 218 3.46 -2.40 2.58
C SER A 218 3.47 -3.79 3.21
N ALA A 219 3.13 -3.93 4.50
CA ALA A 219 3.13 -5.22 5.20
C ALA A 219 1.81 -5.51 5.93
N ILE A 220 1.32 -4.57 6.74
CA ILE A 220 0.13 -4.81 7.58
C ILE A 220 -1.15 -4.74 6.76
N PHE A 221 -1.36 -3.66 6.00
CA PHE A 221 -2.52 -3.49 5.14
C PHE A 221 -2.60 -4.55 4.02
N PRO A 222 -1.50 -4.90 3.33
CA PRO A 222 -1.49 -6.03 2.40
C PRO A 222 -1.89 -7.36 3.06
N GLY A 223 -1.48 -7.60 4.31
CA GLY A 223 -1.92 -8.76 5.08
C GLY A 223 -3.45 -8.85 5.20
N LEU A 224 -4.11 -7.72 5.49
CA LEU A 224 -5.58 -7.64 5.57
C LEU A 224 -6.22 -7.79 4.18
N ILE A 225 -5.82 -6.98 3.21
CA ILE A 225 -6.52 -6.89 1.91
C ILE A 225 -6.34 -8.17 1.08
N ASN A 226 -5.23 -8.90 1.24
CA ASN A 226 -5.03 -10.18 0.56
C ASN A 226 -6.00 -11.25 1.08
N VAL A 227 -6.52 -11.11 2.30
CA VAL A 227 -7.55 -11.99 2.87
C VAL A 227 -8.95 -11.51 2.48
N VAL A 228 -9.29 -10.25 2.76
CA VAL A 228 -10.67 -9.78 2.60
C VAL A 228 -11.00 -9.36 1.18
N GLY A 229 -10.01 -8.96 0.37
CA GLY A 229 -10.19 -8.53 -1.01
C GLY A 229 -10.87 -9.59 -1.88
N PRO A 230 -10.36 -10.84 -1.95
CA PRO A 230 -11.00 -11.93 -2.68
C PRO A 230 -12.44 -12.22 -2.27
N PHE A 231 -12.78 -12.04 -0.99
CA PHE A 231 -14.15 -12.17 -0.53
C PHE A 231 -15.07 -11.13 -1.21
N TRP A 232 -14.66 -9.86 -1.24
CA TRP A 232 -15.47 -8.79 -1.84
C TRP A 232 -15.48 -8.80 -3.37
N THR A 233 -14.48 -9.38 -4.03
CA THR A 233 -14.38 -9.36 -5.50
C THR A 233 -14.88 -10.64 -6.17
N THR A 234 -14.67 -11.80 -5.56
CA THR A 234 -15.03 -13.10 -6.15
C THR A 234 -15.91 -13.97 -5.24
N GLY A 235 -16.25 -13.48 -4.04
CA GLY A 235 -16.98 -14.28 -3.06
C GLY A 235 -16.13 -15.39 -2.44
N CYS A 236 -14.79 -15.30 -2.54
CA CYS A 236 -13.91 -16.32 -1.98
C CYS A 236 -14.00 -16.34 -0.45
N THR A 237 -14.34 -17.51 0.10
CA THR A 237 -14.49 -17.72 1.55
C THR A 237 -13.42 -18.64 2.15
N VAL A 238 -12.46 -19.06 1.33
CA VAL A 238 -11.31 -19.88 1.74
C VAL A 238 -10.09 -18.98 1.88
N VAL A 239 -9.45 -19.01 3.05
CA VAL A 239 -8.23 -18.25 3.32
C VAL A 239 -7.03 -19.21 3.36
N PRO A 240 -6.11 -19.14 2.38
CA PRO A 240 -4.91 -19.97 2.35
C PRO A 240 -3.99 -19.70 3.55
N GLN A 241 -3.27 -20.75 4.00
CA GLN A 241 -2.33 -20.64 5.13
C GLN A 241 -1.24 -19.58 4.89
N GLU A 242 -0.72 -19.46 3.67
CA GLU A 242 0.33 -18.48 3.34
C GLU A 242 -0.07 -17.02 3.67
N LYS A 243 -1.37 -16.70 3.59
CA LYS A 243 -1.89 -15.37 3.88
C LYS A 243 -1.96 -15.13 5.38
N LEU A 244 -2.38 -16.15 6.15
CA LEU A 244 -2.36 -16.11 7.60
C LEU A 244 -0.92 -15.96 8.12
N ASP A 245 0.02 -16.71 7.55
CA ASP A 245 1.44 -16.62 7.91
C ASP A 245 2.00 -15.21 7.64
N SER A 246 1.56 -14.56 6.57
CA SER A 246 1.95 -13.18 6.27
C SER A 246 1.45 -12.19 7.32
N ILE A 247 0.21 -12.38 7.80
CA ILE A 247 -0.35 -11.57 8.89
C ILE A 247 0.48 -11.78 10.16
N HIS A 248 0.76 -13.03 10.54
CA HIS A 248 1.57 -13.34 11.72
C HIS A 248 3.00 -12.77 11.63
N ARG A 249 3.64 -12.77 10.45
CA ARG A 249 4.93 -12.10 10.26
C ARG A 249 4.84 -10.60 10.53
N GLY A 250 3.80 -9.94 10.04
CA GLY A 250 3.54 -8.52 10.30
C GLY A 250 3.33 -8.23 11.78
N LEU A 251 2.50 -9.03 12.46
CA LEU A 251 2.23 -8.91 13.90
C LEU A 251 3.50 -9.10 14.74
N LYS A 252 4.38 -10.05 14.39
CA LYS A 252 5.68 -10.24 15.07
C LYS A 252 6.61 -9.03 14.95
N ILE A 253 6.59 -8.35 13.80
CA ILE A 253 7.35 -7.11 13.62
C ILE A 253 6.73 -5.97 14.46
N LEU A 254 5.40 -5.85 14.51
CA LEU A 254 4.73 -4.89 15.40
C LEU A 254 5.06 -5.13 16.87
N GLU A 255 5.04 -6.39 17.31
CA GLU A 255 5.44 -6.80 18.66
C GLU A 255 6.88 -6.39 18.98
N THR A 256 7.76 -6.39 17.98
CA THR A 256 9.14 -5.91 18.08
C THR A 256 9.21 -4.39 18.16
N PHE A 257 8.44 -3.65 17.35
CA PHE A 257 8.39 -2.19 17.42
C PHE A 257 7.86 -1.68 18.77
N LEU A 258 6.92 -2.39 19.37
CA LEU A 258 6.35 -2.09 20.69
C LEU A 258 7.23 -2.61 21.85
N SER A 259 8.39 -3.22 21.58
CA SER A 259 9.21 -3.85 22.62
C SER A 259 9.85 -2.88 23.60
N SER A 260 10.09 -1.65 23.18
CA SER A 260 10.83 -0.64 23.94
C SER A 260 10.01 0.59 24.31
N SER A 261 8.72 0.62 23.97
CA SER A 261 7.92 1.86 24.02
C SER A 261 6.43 1.58 24.13
N SER A 262 5.69 2.55 24.65
CA SER A 262 4.23 2.43 24.75
C SER A 262 3.55 2.48 23.37
N TYR A 263 4.00 3.36 22.48
CA TYR A 263 3.44 3.53 21.14
C TYR A 263 4.44 3.08 20.08
N LEU A 264 4.02 3.05 18.80
CA LEU A 264 4.87 2.60 17.70
C LEU A 264 6.11 3.47 17.48
N VAL A 265 6.08 4.71 18.00
CA VAL A 265 7.22 5.64 18.00
C VAL A 265 7.34 6.33 19.37
N GLY A 266 8.04 5.67 20.29
CA GLY A 266 8.26 6.21 21.64
C GLY A 266 7.01 6.17 22.52
N ASP A 267 6.94 7.07 23.50
CA ASP A 267 5.91 7.03 24.54
C ASP A 267 4.73 7.99 24.31
N SER A 268 4.58 8.49 23.08
CA SER A 268 3.49 9.40 22.70
C SER A 268 2.74 8.90 21.47
N LEU A 269 1.43 9.17 21.43
CA LEU A 269 0.58 8.83 20.31
C LEU A 269 1.01 9.60 19.05
N THR A 270 1.14 8.91 17.92
CA THR A 270 1.48 9.51 16.63
C THR A 270 0.57 9.05 15.51
N LEU A 271 0.75 9.60 14.30
CA LEU A 271 0.11 9.07 13.10
C LEU A 271 0.40 7.60 12.84
N ALA A 272 1.58 7.09 13.27
CA ALA A 272 1.90 5.67 13.14
C ALA A 272 0.84 4.81 13.84
N ASP A 273 0.43 5.21 15.04
CA ASP A 273 -0.54 4.48 15.85
C ASP A 273 -1.96 4.61 15.29
N LEU A 274 -2.35 5.84 14.95
CA LEU A 274 -3.71 6.15 14.48
C LEU A 274 -4.03 5.49 13.14
N LEU A 275 -3.03 5.28 12.28
CA LEU A 275 -3.20 4.63 10.98
C LEU A 275 -2.99 3.11 11.02
N SER A 276 -2.12 2.60 11.91
CA SER A 276 -1.92 1.15 12.05
C SER A 276 -3.02 0.47 12.87
N GLY A 277 -3.50 1.11 13.93
CA GLY A 277 -4.44 0.50 14.88
C GLY A 277 -5.73 -0.01 14.24
N PRO A 278 -6.39 0.73 13.33
CA PRO A 278 -7.58 0.24 12.63
C PRO A 278 -7.31 -1.03 11.81
N THR A 279 -6.25 -1.06 11.02
CA THR A 279 -5.88 -2.23 10.22
C THR A 279 -5.56 -3.42 11.11
N VAL A 280 -4.76 -3.23 12.17
CA VAL A 280 -4.40 -4.31 13.09
C VAL A 280 -5.62 -4.85 13.83
N SER A 281 -6.55 -3.98 14.21
CA SER A 281 -7.81 -4.42 14.83
C SER A 281 -8.65 -5.26 13.87
N ALA A 282 -8.67 -4.90 12.59
CA ALA A 282 -9.41 -5.63 11.55
C ALA A 282 -8.76 -6.97 11.15
N LEU A 283 -7.45 -7.15 11.37
CA LEU A 283 -6.75 -8.43 11.15
C LEU A 283 -7.36 -9.57 11.98
N ARG A 284 -8.05 -9.25 13.09
CA ARG A 284 -8.82 -10.22 13.86
C ARG A 284 -9.87 -10.95 13.03
N ALA A 285 -10.28 -10.40 11.88
CA ALA A 285 -11.15 -11.11 10.95
C ALA A 285 -10.55 -12.45 10.48
N ALA A 286 -9.23 -12.57 10.37
CA ALA A 286 -8.55 -13.72 9.79
C ALA A 286 -7.73 -14.54 10.79
N VAL A 287 -7.20 -13.91 11.83
CA VAL A 287 -6.35 -14.55 12.85
C VAL A 287 -6.82 -14.15 14.25
N ASP A 288 -6.43 -14.92 15.27
CA ASP A 288 -6.58 -14.50 16.67
C ASP A 288 -5.38 -13.64 17.07
N ILE A 289 -5.66 -12.54 17.80
CA ILE A 289 -4.63 -11.63 18.32
C ILE A 289 -4.82 -11.61 19.84
N GLU A 290 -4.15 -12.55 20.49
CA GLU A 290 -4.32 -12.84 21.91
C GLU A 290 -3.07 -12.46 22.71
N PRO A 291 -3.23 -12.03 23.99
CA PRO A 291 -2.10 -11.62 24.83
C PRO A 291 -1.02 -12.69 25.05
N VAL A 292 -1.37 -13.98 24.90
CA VAL A 292 -0.40 -15.09 25.03
C VAL A 292 0.67 -15.05 23.93
N GLU A 293 0.32 -14.60 22.74
CA GLU A 293 1.20 -14.57 21.57
C GLU A 293 1.67 -13.15 21.25
N TYR A 294 0.79 -12.16 21.44
CA TYR A 294 1.03 -10.75 21.09
C TYR A 294 0.75 -9.80 22.26
N PRO A 295 1.42 -9.98 23.43
CA PRO A 295 1.11 -9.21 24.63
C PRO A 295 1.24 -7.70 24.44
N LYS A 296 2.24 -7.23 23.68
CA LYS A 296 2.47 -5.78 23.49
C LYS A 296 1.52 -5.20 22.47
N VAL A 297 1.22 -5.91 21.38
CA VAL A 297 0.20 -5.49 20.42
C VAL A 297 -1.17 -5.39 21.12
N CYS A 298 -1.55 -6.38 21.93
CA CYS A 298 -2.80 -6.32 22.71
C CYS A 298 -2.81 -5.12 23.66
N ALA A 299 -1.77 -4.92 24.47
CA ALA A 299 -1.67 -3.79 25.38
C ALA A 299 -1.70 -2.42 24.65
N TRP A 300 -1.10 -2.35 23.45
CA TRP A 300 -1.13 -1.16 22.61
C TRP A 300 -2.53 -0.87 22.07
N LEU A 301 -3.24 -1.88 21.55
CA LEU A 301 -4.63 -1.73 21.11
C LEU A 301 -5.56 -1.33 22.27
N ASP A 302 -5.37 -1.92 23.46
CA ASP A 302 -6.11 -1.54 24.67
C ASP A 302 -5.88 -0.08 25.03
N ARG A 303 -4.63 0.41 24.91
CA ARG A 303 -4.29 1.82 25.15
C ARG A 303 -4.96 2.74 24.14
N LEU A 304 -4.95 2.40 22.84
CA LEU A 304 -5.68 3.17 21.83
C LEU A 304 -7.18 3.22 22.13
N ASN A 305 -7.73 2.12 22.62
CA ASN A 305 -9.14 2.02 23.01
C ASN A 305 -9.50 2.79 24.29
N GLN A 306 -8.53 3.29 25.05
CA GLN A 306 -8.77 4.27 26.12
C GLN A 306 -8.98 5.69 25.60
N ILE A 307 -8.64 5.97 24.34
CA ILE A 307 -8.84 7.29 23.73
C ILE A 307 -10.30 7.37 23.23
N PRO A 308 -11.15 8.25 23.80
CA PRO A 308 -12.59 8.19 23.56
C PRO A 308 -12.99 8.33 22.08
N TYR A 309 -12.38 9.28 21.35
CA TYR A 309 -12.68 9.48 19.93
C TYR A 309 -12.20 8.29 19.07
N TYR A 310 -11.06 7.70 19.41
CA TYR A 310 -10.52 6.55 18.68
C TYR A 310 -11.43 5.33 18.85
N LYS A 311 -11.83 5.04 20.09
CA LYS A 311 -12.75 3.95 20.40
C LYS A 311 -14.08 4.10 19.64
N ALA A 312 -14.61 5.33 19.58
CA ALA A 312 -15.88 5.62 18.91
C ALA A 312 -15.83 5.37 17.39
N ILE A 313 -14.73 5.77 16.72
CA ILE A 313 -14.62 5.65 15.25
C ILE A 313 -14.05 4.31 14.78
N ASN A 314 -13.30 3.60 15.63
CA ASN A 314 -12.62 2.36 15.26
C ASN A 314 -13.16 1.13 16.01
N GLU A 315 -12.95 1.04 17.31
CA GLU A 315 -13.21 -0.20 18.08
C GLU A 315 -14.68 -0.62 18.05
N GLY A 316 -15.61 0.34 18.13
CA GLY A 316 -17.04 0.04 18.01
C GLY A 316 -17.38 -0.62 16.66
N PRO A 317 -17.16 0.06 15.52
CA PRO A 317 -17.45 -0.49 14.20
C PRO A 317 -16.67 -1.76 13.82
N VAL A 318 -15.38 -1.85 14.19
CA VAL A 318 -14.51 -2.94 13.74
C VAL A 318 -14.92 -4.30 14.32
N GLN A 319 -15.49 -4.34 15.52
CA GLN A 319 -15.99 -5.58 16.13
C GLN A 319 -17.09 -6.23 15.28
N GLY A 320 -18.04 -5.42 14.79
CA GLY A 320 -19.10 -5.87 13.89
C GLY A 320 -18.54 -6.38 12.56
N TYR A 321 -17.56 -5.67 11.99
CA TYR A 321 -16.88 -6.08 10.76
C TYR A 321 -16.14 -7.42 10.92
N VAL A 322 -15.38 -7.58 12.01
CA VAL A 322 -14.63 -8.81 12.33
C VAL A 322 -15.60 -9.98 12.53
N ALA A 323 -16.66 -9.79 13.31
CA ALA A 323 -17.67 -10.83 13.54
C ALA A 323 -18.37 -11.24 12.23
N PHE A 324 -18.72 -10.26 11.40
CA PHE A 324 -19.30 -10.51 10.08
C PHE A 324 -18.36 -11.37 9.22
N LEU A 325 -17.10 -10.98 9.05
CA LEU A 325 -16.16 -11.71 8.20
C LEU A 325 -15.85 -13.11 8.73
N ARG A 326 -15.65 -13.26 10.05
CA ARG A 326 -15.47 -14.58 10.68
C ARG A 326 -16.64 -15.52 10.38
N SER A 327 -17.87 -15.00 10.31
CA SER A 327 -19.04 -15.80 9.93
C SER A 327 -19.07 -16.23 8.45
N LYS A 328 -18.23 -15.66 7.59
CA LYS A 328 -18.18 -15.96 6.16
C LYS A 328 -17.10 -16.95 5.77
N TRP A 329 -16.06 -17.12 6.58
CA TRP A 329 -14.98 -18.05 6.26
C TRP A 329 -15.44 -19.51 6.34
N THR A 330 -15.26 -20.24 5.24
CA THR A 330 -15.59 -21.67 5.16
C THR A 330 -14.37 -22.53 5.49
N LYS A 331 -13.15 -22.02 5.29
CA LYS A 331 -11.89 -22.67 5.69
C LYS A 331 -10.80 -21.62 5.93
N LEU A 332 -10.13 -21.69 7.08
CA LEU A 332 -8.93 -20.92 7.41
C LEU A 332 -7.72 -21.86 7.42
N GLY A 333 -6.61 -21.47 6.79
CA GLY A 333 -5.38 -22.26 6.77
C GLY A 333 -5.41 -23.41 5.77
N ALA A 334 -6.05 -23.19 4.62
CA ALA A 334 -6.40 -24.23 3.66
C ALA A 334 -5.27 -24.79 2.82
#